data_AF-A0A6G0ACK2-F1
#
_entry.id   AF-A0A6G0ACK2-F1
#
_cell.length_a   1.000
_cell.length_b   1.000
_cell.length_c   1.000
_cell.angle_alpha   90.00
_cell.angle_beta   90.00
_cell.angle_gamma   90.00
#
_symmetry.space_group_name_H-M   'P 1'
#
loop_
_entity.id
_entity.type
_entity.pdbx_description
1 polymer ?
#
loop_
_entity_poly.entity_id
_entity_poly.type
_entity_poly.pdbx_seq_one_letter_code
_entity_poly.pdbx_strand_id
1 'polypeptide(L)'
;FTRKWEGYVPQKRYALSLASNEWVLSLDADERITDELKNEIMNLKPDDLNGYKIRRKNFLMNKEITSCGWEKDFQLRLFKKDRTNLNDRLVHEKFIVDGKVGTLKNPMLHFTFSSFTDYFEKINKYTSLKAEELSKKKKKIGGWTIFSHTISAFFAFFFIRGGFKDGVYGLIISLLHSVSTMMNYIKLWELQNKK
;
A
#
# COMPACT_ATOMS: atom_id res chain seq x y z
N PHE A 1 -9.29 22.05 -10.55
CA PHE A 1 -8.75 21.20 -11.64
C PHE A 1 -9.61 19.96 -11.76
N THR A 2 -10.28 19.73 -12.89
CA THR A 2 -11.11 18.54 -13.12
C THR A 2 -10.55 17.82 -14.35
N ARG A 3 -10.19 16.54 -14.21
CA ARG A 3 -9.57 15.72 -15.27
C ARG A 3 -10.22 14.33 -15.28
N LYS A 4 -10.26 13.70 -16.45
CA LYS A 4 -10.65 12.30 -16.60
C LYS A 4 -9.71 11.40 -15.78
N TRP A 5 -10.28 10.43 -15.07
CA TRP A 5 -9.51 9.46 -14.30
C TRP A 5 -8.78 8.48 -15.23
N GLU A 6 -7.46 8.57 -15.28
CA GLU A 6 -6.58 7.72 -16.11
C GLU A 6 -5.83 6.64 -15.29
N GLY A 7 -6.09 6.57 -13.98
CA GLY A 7 -5.41 5.67 -13.05
C GLY A 7 -4.59 6.41 -12.00
N TYR A 8 -4.08 5.65 -11.02
CA TYR A 8 -3.37 6.21 -9.87
C TYR A 8 -2.05 6.89 -10.25
N VAL A 9 -1.22 6.24 -11.10
CA VAL A 9 0.08 6.78 -11.52
C VAL A 9 -0.05 8.07 -12.34
N PRO A 10 -0.88 8.15 -13.40
CA PRO A 10 -1.07 9.41 -14.14
C PRO A 10 -1.59 10.54 -13.26
N GLN A 11 -2.48 10.24 -12.30
CA GLN A 11 -3.03 11.25 -11.39
C GLN A 11 -1.95 11.79 -10.44
N LYS A 12 -1.11 10.91 -9.86
CA LYS A 12 -0.01 11.32 -8.98
C LYS A 12 1.10 12.07 -9.76
N ARG A 13 1.41 11.67 -10.99
CA ARG A 13 2.34 12.41 -11.86
C ARG A 13 1.83 13.81 -12.18
N TYR A 14 0.55 13.96 -12.51
CA TYR A 14 -0.05 15.26 -12.77
C TYR A 14 -0.02 16.15 -11.52
N ALA A 15 -0.43 15.63 -10.36
CA ALA A 15 -0.36 16.36 -9.09
C ALA A 15 1.08 16.81 -8.77
N LEU A 16 2.08 15.94 -8.98
CA LEU A 16 3.48 16.28 -8.79
C LEU A 16 3.94 17.38 -9.75
N SER A 17 3.50 17.37 -11.02
CA SER A 17 3.85 18.40 -12.00
C SER A 17 3.37 19.80 -11.59
N LEU A 18 2.23 19.89 -10.89
CA LEU A 18 1.64 21.14 -10.40
C LEU A 18 2.31 21.69 -9.13
N ALA A 19 3.09 20.89 -8.40
CA ALA A 19 3.78 21.35 -7.20
C ALA A 19 4.85 22.40 -7.55
N SER A 20 4.87 23.55 -6.87
CA SER A 20 5.80 24.65 -7.15
C SER A 20 7.11 24.60 -6.37
N ASN A 21 7.12 23.88 -5.23
CA ASN A 21 8.28 23.81 -4.35
C ASN A 21 9.25 22.68 -4.77
N GLU A 22 10.53 22.82 -4.38
CA GLU A 22 11.55 21.79 -4.58
C GLU A 22 11.19 20.50 -3.84
N TRP A 23 10.76 20.62 -2.58
CA TRP A 23 10.34 19.50 -1.75
C TRP A 23 8.82 19.32 -1.80
N VAL A 24 8.41 18.07 -1.96
CA VAL A 24 7.01 17.67 -2.04
C VAL A 24 6.73 16.60 -1.00
N LEU A 25 5.71 16.85 -0.18
CA LEU A 25 5.10 15.86 0.71
C LEU A 25 3.83 15.34 0.03
N SER A 26 3.85 14.09 -0.44
CA SER A 26 2.68 13.42 -1.00
C SER A 26 1.95 12.67 0.11
N LEU A 27 0.67 12.96 0.34
CA LEU A 27 -0.18 12.28 1.32
C LEU A 27 -1.45 11.75 0.67
N ASP A 28 -1.84 10.54 1.04
CA ASP A 28 -3.13 9.98 0.67
C ASP A 28 -4.24 10.55 1.60
N ALA A 29 -5.50 10.54 1.16
CA ALA A 29 -6.61 11.18 1.87
C ALA A 29 -6.95 10.56 3.24
N ASP A 30 -6.44 9.35 3.49
CA ASP A 30 -6.53 8.56 4.72
C ASP A 30 -5.28 8.67 5.61
N GLU A 31 -4.30 9.52 5.25
CA GLU A 31 -3.08 9.75 6.01
C GLU A 31 -3.12 11.09 6.76
N ARG A 32 -2.56 11.15 7.98
CA ARG A 32 -2.51 12.36 8.82
C ARG A 32 -1.11 12.56 9.40
N ILE A 33 -0.60 13.79 9.31
CA ILE A 33 0.66 14.21 9.92
C ILE A 33 0.42 14.54 11.39
N THR A 34 1.24 13.98 12.27
CA THR A 34 1.23 14.34 13.70
C THR A 34 2.04 15.62 13.94
N ASP A 35 1.82 16.29 15.07
CA ASP A 35 2.58 17.50 15.40
C ASP A 35 4.09 17.21 15.54
N GLU A 36 4.47 16.04 16.05
CA GLU A 36 5.87 15.62 16.14
C GLU A 36 6.49 15.45 14.76
N LEU A 37 5.77 14.80 13.84
CA LEU A 37 6.24 14.63 12.46
C LEU A 37 6.32 15.97 11.72
N LYS A 38 5.34 16.86 11.92
CA LYS A 38 5.39 18.22 11.39
C LYS A 38 6.63 18.95 11.88
N ASN A 39 6.87 18.95 13.19
CA ASN A 39 8.03 19.61 13.79
C ASN A 39 9.34 19.01 13.30
N GLU A 40 9.41 17.68 13.14
CA GLU A 40 10.57 17.01 12.57
C GLU A 40 10.83 17.49 11.13
N ILE A 41 9.80 17.50 10.26
CA ILE A 41 9.91 17.94 8.87
C ILE A 41 10.37 19.40 8.77
N MET A 42 9.77 20.29 9.58
CA MET A 42 10.09 21.73 9.56
C MET A 42 11.53 22.04 10.02
N ASN A 43 12.14 21.15 10.81
CA ASN A 43 13.51 21.30 11.30
C ASN A 43 14.53 20.49 10.48
N LEU A 44 14.12 19.87 9.37
CA LEU A 44 15.03 19.11 8.52
C LEU A 44 16.10 20.03 7.92
N LYS A 45 17.35 19.56 7.98
CA LYS A 45 18.48 20.09 7.22
C LYS A 45 18.92 18.99 6.26
N PRO A 46 18.29 18.87 5.09
CA PRO A 46 18.53 17.78 4.16
C PRO A 46 19.90 17.96 3.49
N ASP A 47 20.95 17.47 4.14
CA ASP A 47 22.28 17.39 3.55
C ASP A 47 22.43 16.06 2.80
N ASP A 48 22.73 16.14 1.50
CA ASP A 48 22.90 15.00 0.58
C ASP A 48 21.74 13.98 0.51
N LEU A 49 20.53 14.36 0.95
CA LEU A 49 19.33 13.51 0.89
C LEU A 49 18.31 14.06 -0.10
N ASN A 50 17.76 13.17 -0.94
CA ASN A 50 16.76 13.51 -1.96
C ASN A 50 15.34 13.05 -1.58
N GLY A 51 15.19 12.33 -0.47
CA GLY A 51 13.89 11.91 0.03
C GLY A 51 13.93 11.28 1.41
N TYR A 52 12.76 11.14 2.01
CA TYR A 52 12.55 10.58 3.33
C TYR A 52 11.39 9.60 3.34
N LYS A 53 11.66 8.41 3.90
CA LYS A 53 10.62 7.46 4.25
C LYS A 53 9.99 7.85 5.58
N ILE A 54 8.67 7.74 5.64
CA ILE A 54 7.88 8.00 6.84
C ILE A 54 7.19 6.69 7.21
N ARG A 55 7.27 6.32 8.50
CA ARG A 55 6.56 5.14 9.01
C ARG A 55 5.07 5.42 9.12
N ARG A 56 4.23 4.45 8.74
CA ARG A 56 2.79 4.50 8.99
C ARG A 56 2.45 3.78 10.27
N LYS A 57 1.67 4.46 11.13
CA LYS A 57 0.87 3.80 12.16
C LYS A 57 -0.48 3.48 11.54
N ASN A 58 -0.71 2.20 11.29
CA ASN A 58 -1.93 1.74 10.63
C ASN A 58 -3.04 1.56 11.67
N PHE A 59 -4.20 2.18 11.42
CA PHE A 59 -5.39 2.09 12.25
C PHE A 59 -6.51 1.37 11.51
N LEU A 60 -7.14 0.43 12.20
CA LEU A 60 -8.38 -0.21 11.78
C LEU A 60 -9.47 0.10 12.82
N MET A 61 -10.52 0.80 12.40
CA MET A 61 -11.64 1.21 13.29
C MET A 61 -11.13 1.78 14.63
N ASN A 62 -10.22 2.76 14.56
CA ASN A 62 -9.56 3.43 15.70
C ASN A 62 -8.60 2.58 16.56
N LYS A 63 -8.34 1.32 16.21
CA LYS A 63 -7.29 0.51 16.86
C LYS A 63 -5.99 0.56 16.06
N GLU A 64 -4.90 0.99 16.69
CA GLU A 64 -3.55 0.82 16.13
C GLU A 64 -3.23 -0.67 16.01
N ILE A 65 -2.85 -1.08 14.80
CA ILE A 65 -2.44 -2.45 14.47
C ILE A 65 -0.93 -2.54 14.59
N THR A 66 -0.47 -3.45 15.44
CA THR A 66 0.94 -3.59 15.83
C THR A 66 1.56 -4.90 15.37
N SER A 67 0.79 -5.72 14.65
CA SER A 67 1.18 -7.01 14.09
C SER A 67 0.69 -7.16 12.64
N CYS A 68 0.56 -8.40 12.13
CA CYS A 68 0.15 -8.70 10.75
C CYS A 68 1.13 -8.19 9.67
N GLY A 69 2.34 -7.77 10.06
CA GLY A 69 3.33 -7.16 9.16
C GLY A 69 3.04 -5.69 8.85
N TRP A 70 2.20 -5.03 9.65
CA TRP A 70 1.84 -3.61 9.52
C TRP A 70 2.71 -2.70 10.40
N GLU A 71 3.54 -3.29 11.27
CA GLU A 71 4.35 -2.57 12.26
C GLU A 71 5.57 -1.82 11.68
N LYS A 72 6.09 -2.28 10.54
CA LYS A 72 7.29 -1.71 9.86
C LYS A 72 6.97 -1.20 8.45
N ASP A 73 5.83 -0.54 8.32
CA ASP A 73 5.39 0.02 7.04
C ASP A 73 6.00 1.41 6.80
N PHE A 74 7.06 1.48 5.99
CA PHE A 74 7.73 2.72 5.61
C PHE A 74 7.43 3.09 4.16
N GLN A 75 6.91 4.30 3.95
CA GLN A 75 6.57 4.83 2.63
C GLN A 75 7.41 6.07 2.32
N LEU A 76 7.94 6.15 1.09
CA LEU A 76 8.58 7.37 0.58
C LEU A 76 7.49 8.41 0.33
N ARG A 77 7.49 9.48 1.13
CA ARG A 77 6.40 10.47 1.18
C ARG A 77 6.89 11.91 1.03
N LEU A 78 8.09 12.20 1.52
CA LEU A 78 8.74 13.51 1.37
C LEU A 78 9.95 13.36 0.43
N PHE A 79 10.03 14.14 -0.64
CA PHE A 79 11.10 14.00 -1.63
C PHE A 79 11.30 15.26 -2.47
N LYS A 80 12.47 15.36 -3.11
CA LYS A 80 12.74 16.39 -4.12
C LYS A 80 12.01 16.07 -5.41
N LYS A 81 11.26 17.04 -5.94
CA LYS A 81 10.42 16.90 -7.14
C LYS A 81 11.23 16.47 -8.36
N ASP A 82 12.38 17.07 -8.59
CA ASP A 82 13.26 16.84 -9.75
C ASP A 82 14.00 15.50 -9.69
N ARG A 83 14.09 14.88 -8.50
CA ARG A 83 14.73 13.58 -8.28
C ARG A 83 13.74 12.45 -8.10
N THR A 84 12.45 12.68 -8.30
CA THR A 84 11.41 11.67 -8.04
C THR A 84 10.70 11.23 -9.30
N ASN A 85 10.49 9.92 -9.41
CA ASN A 85 9.65 9.31 -10.42
C ASN A 85 8.62 8.35 -9.76
N LEU A 86 7.61 7.94 -10.52
CA LEU A 86 6.64 6.92 -10.12
C LEU A 86 6.88 5.66 -10.95
N ASN A 87 6.88 4.49 -10.30
CA ASN A 87 6.99 3.23 -11.02
C ASN A 87 5.75 2.96 -11.91
N ASP A 88 5.94 2.21 -12.99
CA ASP A 88 4.86 1.86 -13.93
C ASP A 88 4.05 0.63 -13.48
N ARG A 89 3.82 0.46 -12.18
CA ARG A 89 2.99 -0.64 -11.66
C ARG A 89 1.51 -0.32 -11.77
N LEU A 90 0.71 -1.31 -12.13
CA LEU A 90 -0.76 -1.18 -12.22
C LEU A 90 -1.42 -1.04 -10.85
N VAL A 91 -0.80 -1.62 -9.82
CA VAL A 91 -1.22 -1.54 -8.41
C VAL A 91 -0.02 -1.34 -7.48
N HIS A 92 -0.25 -0.64 -6.36
CA HIS A 92 0.80 -0.28 -5.39
C HIS A 92 1.92 0.55 -6.03
N GLU A 93 1.54 1.67 -6.65
CA GLU A 93 2.48 2.64 -7.14
C GLU A 93 3.40 3.12 -6.01
N LYS A 94 4.67 3.30 -6.34
CA LYS A 94 5.67 3.80 -5.40
C LYS A 94 6.42 4.94 -6.04
N PHE A 95 6.62 6.00 -5.26
CA PHE A 95 7.64 6.99 -5.57
C PHE A 95 9.03 6.33 -5.46
N ILE A 96 9.87 6.63 -6.44
CA ILE A 96 11.27 6.24 -6.51
C ILE A 96 12.04 7.55 -6.56
N VAL A 97 13.09 7.65 -5.75
CA VAL A 97 13.97 8.81 -5.73
C VAL A 97 15.35 8.40 -6.19
N ASP A 98 15.96 9.21 -7.04
CA ASP A 98 17.36 9.08 -7.42
C ASP A 98 18.24 9.67 -6.31
N GLY A 99 19.20 8.90 -5.82
CA GLY A 99 20.12 9.30 -4.76
C GLY A 99 19.74 8.78 -3.37
N LYS A 100 20.29 9.41 -2.32
CA LYS A 100 20.15 8.91 -0.95
C LYS A 100 18.79 9.27 -0.36
N VAL A 101 18.23 8.33 0.40
CA VAL A 101 16.96 8.48 1.11
C VAL A 101 17.13 8.27 2.61
N GLY A 102 16.67 9.22 3.40
CA GLY A 102 16.60 9.13 4.85
C GLY A 102 15.32 8.46 5.33
N THR A 103 15.20 8.32 6.65
CA THR A 103 13.97 7.87 7.31
C THR A 103 13.67 8.81 8.46
N LEU A 104 12.44 9.33 8.52
CA LEU A 104 11.99 10.14 9.65
C LEU A 104 11.66 9.25 10.85
N LYS A 105 11.88 9.80 12.04
CA LYS A 105 11.69 9.12 13.31
C LYS A 105 10.21 9.03 13.66
N ASN A 106 9.48 10.12 13.48
CA ASN A 106 8.07 10.20 13.85
C ASN A 106 7.18 9.58 12.74
N PRO A 107 6.16 8.82 13.12
CA PRO A 107 5.24 8.23 12.15
C PRO A 107 4.15 9.20 11.71
N MET A 108 3.55 8.92 10.56
CA MET A 108 2.24 9.45 10.20
C MET A 108 1.15 8.43 10.54
N LEU A 109 -0.07 8.90 10.78
CA LEU A 109 -1.23 8.04 11.01
C LEU A 109 -1.84 7.65 9.66
N HIS A 110 -2.31 6.42 9.53
CA HIS A 110 -2.96 5.93 8.32
C HIS A 110 -4.19 5.10 8.69
N PHE A 111 -5.37 5.54 8.23
CA PHE A 111 -6.65 4.93 8.53
C PHE A 111 -7.08 4.03 7.37
N THR A 112 -6.82 2.71 7.48
CA THR A 112 -6.73 1.83 6.31
C THR A 112 -8.02 1.72 5.48
N PHE A 113 -9.19 1.73 6.15
CA PHE A 113 -10.49 1.84 5.48
C PHE A 113 -11.56 2.34 6.46
N SER A 114 -12.52 3.10 5.92
CA SER A 114 -13.67 3.65 6.64
C SER A 114 -14.77 2.61 6.89
N SER A 115 -14.96 1.66 5.98
CA SER A 115 -15.94 0.59 6.10
C SER A 115 -15.49 -0.70 5.42
N PHE A 116 -16.09 -1.82 5.78
CA PHE A 116 -15.86 -3.09 5.08
C PHE A 116 -16.44 -3.08 3.67
N THR A 117 -17.49 -2.30 3.40
CA THR A 117 -18.03 -2.10 2.05
C THR A 117 -16.98 -1.49 1.14
N ASP A 118 -16.36 -0.38 1.55
CA ASP A 118 -15.28 0.28 0.80
C ASP A 118 -14.11 -0.68 0.58
N TYR A 119 -13.78 -1.48 1.61
CA TYR A 119 -12.75 -2.49 1.51
C TYR A 119 -13.06 -3.53 0.41
N PHE A 120 -14.27 -4.09 0.40
CA PHE A 120 -14.64 -5.13 -0.57
C PHE A 120 -14.77 -4.60 -2.01
N GLU A 121 -15.23 -3.36 -2.18
CA GLU A 121 -15.23 -2.71 -3.50
C GLU A 121 -13.80 -2.53 -4.02
N LYS A 122 -12.90 -2.01 -3.18
CA LYS A 122 -11.49 -1.82 -3.51
C LYS A 122 -10.80 -3.15 -3.79
N ILE A 123 -10.99 -4.16 -2.95
CA ILE A 123 -10.33 -5.46 -3.11
C ILE A 123 -10.82 -6.16 -4.38
N ASN A 124 -12.08 -6.00 -4.76
CA ASN A 124 -12.58 -6.54 -6.03
C ASN A 124 -11.80 -5.98 -7.22
N LYS A 125 -11.62 -4.66 -7.30
CA LYS A 125 -10.83 -4.04 -8.37
C LYS A 125 -9.35 -4.45 -8.34
N TYR A 126 -8.74 -4.41 -7.16
CA TYR A 126 -7.30 -4.70 -7.00
C TYR A 126 -6.97 -6.15 -7.33
N THR A 127 -7.84 -7.08 -6.96
CA THR A 127 -7.63 -8.51 -7.23
C THR A 127 -7.76 -8.85 -8.70
N SER A 128 -8.61 -8.13 -9.46
CA SER A 128 -8.69 -8.26 -10.92
C SER A 128 -7.39 -7.80 -11.59
N LEU A 129 -6.90 -6.60 -11.24
CA LEU A 129 -5.62 -6.10 -11.76
C LEU A 129 -4.45 -7.04 -11.40
N LYS A 130 -4.49 -7.62 -10.19
CA LYS A 130 -3.47 -8.57 -9.76
C LYS A 130 -3.51 -9.88 -10.56
N ALA A 131 -4.70 -10.38 -10.85
CA ALA A 131 -4.88 -11.55 -11.70
C ALA A 131 -4.33 -11.31 -13.11
N GLU A 132 -4.56 -10.13 -13.70
CA GLU A 132 -3.98 -9.72 -14.99
C GLU A 132 -2.44 -9.65 -14.95
N GLU A 133 -1.85 -9.14 -13.86
CA GLU A 133 -0.39 -9.17 -13.70
C GLU A 133 0.15 -10.60 -13.61
N LEU A 134 -0.56 -11.49 -12.90
CA LEU A 134 -0.14 -12.88 -12.72
C LEU A 134 -0.32 -13.70 -14.02
N SER A 135 -1.33 -13.41 -14.83
CA SER A 135 -1.58 -14.12 -16.09
C SER A 135 -0.42 -13.95 -17.09
N LYS A 136 0.26 -12.80 -17.06
CA LYS A 136 1.47 -12.53 -17.86
C LYS A 136 2.61 -13.52 -17.60
N LYS A 137 2.64 -14.18 -16.42
CA LYS A 137 3.68 -15.16 -16.06
C LYS A 137 3.47 -16.54 -16.71
N LYS A 138 2.40 -16.75 -17.49
CA LYS A 138 2.08 -17.98 -18.25
C LYS A 138 2.08 -19.30 -17.43
N LYS A 139 1.98 -19.23 -16.09
CA LYS A 139 1.85 -20.41 -15.24
C LYS A 139 0.39 -20.81 -15.12
N LYS A 140 0.05 -22.03 -15.56
CA LYS A 140 -1.28 -22.61 -15.33
C LYS A 140 -1.48 -22.86 -13.84
N ILE A 141 -2.66 -22.54 -13.33
CA ILE A 141 -3.05 -22.79 -11.95
C ILE A 141 -4.27 -23.72 -11.88
N GLY A 142 -4.36 -24.49 -10.80
CA GLY A 142 -5.50 -25.36 -10.52
C GLY A 142 -6.10 -25.12 -9.14
N GLY A 143 -7.13 -25.89 -8.78
CA GLY A 143 -7.83 -25.76 -7.50
C GLY A 143 -6.89 -25.88 -6.29
N TRP A 144 -5.88 -26.77 -6.35
CA TRP A 144 -4.89 -26.91 -5.28
C TRP A 144 -4.06 -25.64 -5.05
N THR A 145 -3.72 -24.91 -6.12
CA THR A 145 -3.00 -23.63 -6.02
C THR A 145 -3.85 -22.59 -5.30
N ILE A 146 -5.15 -22.49 -5.64
CA ILE A 146 -6.08 -21.57 -4.99
C ILE A 146 -6.18 -21.91 -3.49
N PHE A 147 -6.43 -23.17 -3.16
CA PHE A 147 -6.60 -23.63 -1.79
C PHE A 147 -5.32 -23.41 -0.95
N SER A 148 -4.19 -23.94 -1.41
CA SER A 148 -2.93 -23.87 -0.67
C SER A 148 -2.46 -22.42 -0.42
N HIS A 149 -2.58 -21.52 -1.40
CA HIS A 149 -2.23 -20.11 -1.20
C HIS A 149 -3.19 -19.38 -0.25
N THR A 150 -4.48 -19.68 -0.30
CA THR A 150 -5.49 -19.09 0.60
C THR A 150 -5.19 -19.46 2.05
N ILE A 151 -5.02 -20.76 2.32
CA ILE A 151 -4.72 -21.25 3.66
C ILE A 151 -3.36 -20.71 4.14
N SER A 152 -2.33 -20.78 3.30
CA SER A 152 -0.99 -20.28 3.65
C SER A 152 -1.01 -18.78 3.98
N ALA A 153 -1.81 -17.98 3.27
CA ALA A 153 -1.94 -16.54 3.51
C ALA A 153 -2.52 -16.25 4.90
N PHE A 154 -3.57 -16.98 5.31
CA PHE A 154 -4.12 -16.87 6.66
C PHE A 154 -3.09 -17.24 7.72
N PHE A 155 -2.46 -18.42 7.59
CA PHE A 155 -1.47 -18.90 8.57
C PHE A 155 -0.28 -17.94 8.70
N ALA A 156 0.21 -17.42 7.57
CA ALA A 156 1.30 -16.47 7.56
C ALA A 156 0.94 -15.16 8.28
N PHE A 157 -0.26 -14.61 8.06
CA PHE A 157 -0.66 -13.36 8.70
C PHE A 157 -1.02 -13.56 10.18
N PHE A 158 -1.77 -14.61 10.50
CA PHE A 158 -2.27 -14.80 11.85
C PHE A 158 -1.18 -15.31 12.80
N PHE A 159 -0.42 -16.34 12.40
CA PHE A 159 0.59 -16.96 13.27
C PHE A 159 1.99 -16.40 13.05
N ILE A 160 2.49 -16.40 11.81
CA ILE A 160 3.89 -16.04 11.52
C ILE A 160 4.12 -14.54 11.76
N ARG A 161 3.19 -13.70 11.32
CA ARG A 161 3.24 -12.24 11.53
C ARG A 161 2.58 -11.79 12.83
N GLY A 162 2.23 -12.74 13.70
CA GLY A 162 1.72 -12.47 15.04
C GLY A 162 0.38 -11.76 15.08
N GLY A 163 -0.47 -11.89 14.06
CA GLY A 163 -1.81 -11.30 14.02
C GLY A 163 -2.65 -11.59 15.26
N PHE A 164 -2.48 -12.76 15.90
CA PHE A 164 -3.15 -13.08 17.17
C PHE A 164 -2.90 -12.04 18.29
N LYS A 165 -1.80 -11.26 18.23
CA LYS A 165 -1.46 -10.23 19.23
C LYS A 165 -2.43 -9.03 19.20
N ASP A 166 -3.04 -8.74 18.06
CA ASP A 166 -4.05 -7.68 17.92
C ASP A 166 -5.49 -8.21 18.12
N GLY A 167 -5.64 -9.44 18.64
CA GLY A 167 -6.93 -10.05 18.97
C GLY A 167 -7.87 -10.16 17.77
N VAL A 168 -9.13 -9.71 17.93
CA VAL A 168 -10.14 -9.77 16.87
C VAL A 168 -9.73 -8.97 15.62
N TYR A 169 -9.01 -7.86 15.78
CA TYR A 169 -8.55 -7.05 14.66
C TYR A 169 -7.54 -7.81 13.80
N GLY A 170 -6.60 -8.51 14.43
CA GLY A 170 -5.62 -9.32 13.72
C GLY A 170 -6.25 -10.55 13.06
N LEU A 171 -7.29 -11.15 13.66
CA LEU A 171 -8.09 -12.20 13.02
C LEU A 171 -8.79 -11.66 11.76
N ILE A 172 -9.47 -10.52 11.87
CA ILE A 172 -10.15 -9.86 10.73
C ILE A 172 -9.14 -9.58 9.61
N ILE A 173 -8.02 -8.94 9.91
CA ILE A 173 -6.99 -8.61 8.92
C ILE A 173 -6.45 -9.87 8.22
N SER A 174 -6.22 -10.95 8.98
CA SER A 174 -5.72 -12.21 8.44
C SER A 174 -6.74 -12.90 7.53
N LEU A 175 -8.02 -12.87 7.89
CA LEU A 175 -9.12 -13.38 7.07
C LEU A 175 -9.28 -12.56 5.79
N LEU A 176 -9.31 -11.23 5.90
CA LEU A 176 -9.39 -10.33 4.74
C LEU A 176 -8.22 -10.53 3.78
N HIS A 177 -7.00 -10.70 4.31
CA HIS A 177 -5.83 -11.01 3.48
C HIS A 177 -5.97 -12.37 2.76
N SER A 178 -6.45 -13.38 3.47
CA SER A 178 -6.74 -14.71 2.90
C SER A 178 -7.78 -14.63 1.78
N VAL A 179 -8.91 -13.95 2.00
CA VAL A 179 -9.96 -13.73 1.00
C VAL A 179 -9.41 -12.99 -0.22
N SER A 180 -8.62 -11.93 -0.02
CA SER A 180 -8.00 -11.21 -1.13
C SER A 180 -7.06 -12.10 -1.96
N THR A 181 -6.30 -12.98 -1.29
CA THR A 181 -5.43 -13.95 -1.94
C THR A 181 -6.23 -14.96 -2.74
N MET A 182 -7.28 -15.52 -2.14
CA MET A 182 -8.21 -16.42 -2.82
C MET A 182 -8.78 -15.78 -4.08
N MET A 183 -9.28 -14.53 -3.98
CA MET A 183 -9.83 -13.79 -5.12
C MET A 183 -8.80 -13.58 -6.24
N ASN A 184 -7.54 -13.27 -5.91
CA ASN A 184 -6.46 -13.16 -6.91
C ASN A 184 -6.32 -14.43 -7.75
N TYR A 185 -6.30 -15.60 -7.08
CA TYR A 185 -6.10 -16.87 -7.75
C TYR A 185 -7.37 -17.39 -8.44
N ILE A 186 -8.56 -17.16 -7.89
CA ILE A 186 -9.83 -17.49 -8.57
C ILE A 186 -9.95 -16.69 -9.87
N LYS A 187 -9.70 -15.38 -9.84
CA LYS A 187 -9.76 -14.54 -11.05
C LYS A 187 -8.68 -14.89 -12.06
N LEU A 188 -7.48 -15.25 -11.60
CA LEU A 188 -6.43 -15.77 -12.49
C LEU A 188 -6.88 -17.06 -13.17
N TRP A 189 -7.53 -17.96 -12.42
CA TRP A 189 -8.06 -19.21 -12.97
C TRP A 189 -9.18 -18.93 -13.97
N GLU A 190 -10.08 -17.98 -13.67
CA GLU A 190 -11.11 -17.52 -14.61
C GLU A 190 -10.46 -17.04 -15.92
N LEU A 191 -9.49 -16.13 -15.87
CA LEU A 191 -8.79 -15.62 -17.05
C LEU A 191 -8.10 -16.72 -17.88
N GLN A 192 -7.69 -17.82 -17.27
CA GLN A 192 -7.04 -18.95 -17.96
C GLN A 192 -8.04 -19.94 -18.59
N ASN A 193 -9.30 -19.92 -18.16
CA ASN A 193 -10.33 -20.88 -18.57
C ASN A 193 -11.53 -20.22 -19.28
N LYS A 194 -11.59 -18.89 -19.31
CA LYS A 194 -12.56 -18.13 -20.09
C LYS A 194 -12.25 -18.36 -21.58
N LYS A 195 -13.19 -18.99 -22.29
CA LYS A 195 -13.15 -19.16 -23.75
C LYS A 195 -13.50 -17.86 -24.44
#